data_AF-A0A9D9W4Y0-F1
#
_entry.id   AF-A0A9D9W4Y0-F1
#
_cell.length_a   1.000
_cell.length_b   1.000
_cell.length_c   1.000
_cell.angle_alpha   90.00
_cell.angle_beta   90.00
_cell.angle_gamma   90.00
#
_symmetry.space_group_name_H-M   'P 1'
#
loop_
_entity.id
_entity.type
_entity.pdbx_description
1 polymer ?
#
loop_
_entity_poly.entity_id
_entity_poly.type
_entity_poly.pdbx_seq_one_letter_code
_entity_poly.pdbx_strand_id
1 'polypeptide(L)' 'NIYTTNKIVKIDPESGHVVGYMNFDSLLPDNEKTTRTDYFNGIAYDSASKSIFITGKRWPKLYEIRLN' A
#
# COMPACT_ATOMS: atom_id res chain seq x y z
N ASN A 1 -4.85 -0.42 5.74
CA ASN A 1 -3.39 -0.50 5.99
C ASN A 1 -3.17 -0.77 7.48
N ILE A 2 -2.01 -1.28 7.86
CA ILE A 2 -1.61 -1.33 9.28
C ILE A 2 -0.77 -0.08 9.56
N TYR A 3 -1.22 0.77 10.49
CA TYR A 3 -0.58 2.06 10.78
C TYR A 3 0.90 1.88 11.17
N THR A 4 1.74 2.84 10.76
CA THR A 4 3.22 2.84 10.92
C THR A 4 3.97 1.67 10.27
N THR A 5 3.30 0.83 9.48
CA THR A 5 3.96 -0.24 8.70
C THR A 5 3.71 -0.06 7.21
N ASN A 6 4.53 -0.69 6.37
CA ASN A 6 4.27 -0.80 4.94
C ASN A 6 3.46 -2.06 4.60
N LYS A 7 2.52 -2.47 5.48
CA LYS A 7 1.72 -3.69 5.32
C LYS A 7 0.26 -3.36 5.05
N ILE A 8 -0.35 -4.14 4.18
CA ILE A 8 -1.80 -4.15 3.97
C ILE A 8 -2.36 -5.52 4.36
N VAL A 9 -3.59 -5.50 4.84
CA VAL A 9 -4.38 -6.70 5.15
C VAL A 9 -5.59 -6.75 4.25
N LYS A 10 -5.93 -7.94 3.80
CA LYS A 10 -7.23 -8.24 3.21
C LYS A 10 -8.14 -8.70 4.33
N ILE A 11 -9.24 -8.00 4.52
CA ILE A 11 -10.23 -8.31 5.55
C ILE A 11 -11.46 -8.88 4.85
N ASP A 12 -11.97 -9.99 5.36
CA ASP A 12 -13.30 -10.47 5.01
C ASP A 12 -14.35 -9.51 5.61
N PRO A 13 -15.17 -8.84 4.78
CA PRO A 13 -16.14 -7.87 5.29
C PRO A 13 -17.25 -8.49 6.14
N GLU A 14 -17.52 -9.80 6.02
CA GLU A 14 -18.57 -10.46 6.80
C GLU A 14 -18.12 -10.78 8.23
N SER A 15 -16.93 -11.37 8.37
CA SER A 15 -16.40 -11.80 9.68
C SER A 15 -15.48 -10.78 10.35
N GLY A 16 -14.91 -9.84 9.60
CA GLY A 16 -13.84 -8.95 10.07
C GLY A 16 -12.48 -9.65 10.23
N HIS A 17 -12.37 -10.93 9.88
CA HIS A 17 -11.10 -11.65 9.97
C HIS A 17 -10.13 -11.21 8.88
N VAL A 18 -8.84 -11.18 9.22
CA VAL A 18 -7.78 -11.01 8.24
C VAL A 18 -7.60 -12.32 7.48
N VAL A 19 -7.78 -12.26 6.16
CA VAL A 19 -7.66 -13.40 5.24
C VAL A 19 -6.42 -13.34 4.35
N GLY A 20 -5.59 -12.32 4.50
CA GLY A 20 -4.35 -12.20 3.75
C GLY A 20 -3.53 -10.97 4.13
N TYR A 21 -2.25 -11.02 3.81
CA TYR A 21 -1.27 -9.97 4.06
C TYR A 21 -0.45 -9.69 2.81
N MET A 22 -0.07 -8.43 2.59
CA MET A 22 1.01 -8.10 1.67
C MET A 22 1.99 -7.14 2.37
N ASN A 23 3.28 -7.30 2.08
CA ASN A 23 4.36 -6.48 2.62
C ASN A 23 5.01 -5.64 1.51
N PHE A 24 5.15 -4.34 1.75
CA PHE A 24 5.73 -3.34 0.86
C PHE A 24 6.91 -2.60 1.49
N ASP A 25 7.64 -3.22 2.43
CA ASP A 25 8.77 -2.58 3.12
C ASP A 25 9.82 -1.97 2.17
N SER A 26 10.01 -2.57 0.99
CA SER A 26 10.95 -2.10 -0.04
C SER A 26 10.31 -1.27 -1.16
N LEU A 27 9.04 -0.87 -1.03
CA LEU A 27 8.31 -0.21 -2.12
C LEU A 27 8.82 1.22 -2.41
N LEU A 28 9.14 2.00 -1.37
CA LEU A 28 9.75 3.33 -1.52
C LEU A 28 11.21 3.27 -1.09
N PRO A 29 12.17 3.31 -2.04
CA PRO A 29 13.60 3.34 -1.74
C PRO A 29 14.00 4.54 -0.87
N ASP A 30 14.99 4.36 0.00
CA ASP A 30 15.40 5.41 0.95
C ASP A 30 15.95 6.67 0.27
N ASN A 31 16.62 6.53 -0.88
CA ASN A 31 17.11 7.66 -1.66
C ASN A 31 16.00 8.51 -2.31
N GLU A 32 14.75 8.01 -2.32
CA GLU A 32 13.59 8.76 -2.80
C GLU A 32 12.80 9.41 -1.66
N LYS A 33 13.11 9.07 -0.41
CA LYS A 33 12.45 9.68 0.76
C LYS A 33 13.00 11.09 0.96
N THR A 34 12.10 12.01 1.31
CA THR A 34 12.45 13.37 1.72
C THR A 34 12.22 13.51 3.22
N THR A 35 12.70 14.61 3.82
CA THR A 35 12.41 14.95 5.23
C THR A 35 10.92 15.13 5.53
N ARG A 36 10.08 15.29 4.49
CA ARG A 36 8.63 15.42 4.62
C ARG A 36 7.88 14.12 4.35
N THR A 37 8.55 13.10 3.82
CA THR A 37 7.94 11.81 3.51
C THR A 37 7.47 11.15 4.80
N ASP A 38 6.24 10.69 4.80
CA ASP A 38 5.55 10.18 5.98
C ASP A 38 5.03 8.76 5.69
N TYR A 39 4.17 8.23 6.56
CA TYR A 39 3.78 6.81 6.51
C TYR A 39 2.95 6.40 5.28
N PHE A 40 3.05 5.12 4.96
CA PHE A 40 2.23 4.40 3.99
C PHE A 40 0.74 4.64 4.24
N ASN A 41 0.04 5.15 3.23
CA ASN A 41 -1.36 5.53 3.30
C ASN A 41 -1.90 5.85 1.91
N GLY A 42 -2.93 5.13 1.48
CA GLY A 42 -3.54 5.25 0.15
C GLY A 42 -3.43 3.95 -0.61
N ILE A 43 -4.57 3.32 -0.83
CA ILE A 43 -4.73 2.07 -1.60
C ILE A 43 -5.97 2.27 -2.47
N ALA A 44 -5.84 2.07 -3.77
CA ALA A 44 -6.97 2.06 -4.70
C ALA A 44 -6.90 0.81 -5.57
N TYR A 45 -8.04 0.22 -5.90
CA TYR A 45 -8.12 -0.90 -6.82
C TYR A 45 -8.87 -0.46 -8.08
N ASP A 46 -8.25 -0.67 -9.23
CA ASP A 46 -8.90 -0.52 -10.52
C ASP A 46 -9.33 -1.91 -11.03
N SER A 47 -10.64 -2.15 -11.06
CA SER A 47 -11.20 -3.41 -11.52
C SER A 47 -11.06 -3.65 -13.01
N ALA A 48 -10.90 -2.59 -13.83
CA ALA A 48 -10.77 -2.71 -15.28
C ALA A 48 -9.40 -3.28 -15.66
N SER A 49 -8.33 -2.73 -15.08
CA SER A 49 -6.95 -3.20 -15.29
C SER A 49 -6.51 -4.31 -14.33
N LYS A 50 -7.28 -4.56 -13.26
CA LYS A 50 -6.91 -5.43 -12.12
C LYS A 50 -5.64 -4.97 -11.39
N SER A 51 -5.37 -3.67 -11.42
CA SER A 51 -4.22 -3.06 -10.75
C SER A 51 -4.59 -2.49 -9.39
N ILE A 52 -3.62 -2.50 -8.47
CA ILE A 52 -3.70 -1.83 -7.18
C ILE A 52 -2.74 -0.65 -7.19
N PHE A 53 -3.24 0.55 -6.93
CA PHE A 53 -2.41 1.73 -6.77
C PHE A 53 -2.11 1.97 -5.29
N ILE A 54 -0.85 2.24 -4.98
CA ILE A 54 -0.36 2.39 -3.61
C ILE A 54 0.50 3.66 -3.49
N THR A 55 0.33 4.38 -2.38
CA THR A 55 1.16 5.53 -2.04
C THR A 55 1.25 5.73 -0.52
N GLY A 56 1.79 6.86 -0.10
CA GLY A 56 1.85 7.27 1.29
C GLY A 56 1.74 8.77 1.45
N LYS A 57 1.58 9.20 2.70
CA LYS A 57 1.47 10.62 3.01
C LYS A 57 2.77 11.31 2.62
N ARG A 58 2.67 12.30 1.73
CA ARG A 58 3.81 13.08 1.21
C ARG A 58 4.89 12.20 0.56
N TRP A 59 4.50 11.06 0.00
CA TRP A 59 5.37 10.32 -0.90
C TRP A 59 5.53 11.13 -2.20
N PRO A 60 6.72 11.12 -2.82
CA PRO A 60 6.93 11.78 -4.11
C PRO A 60 6.34 10.98 -5.28
N LYS A 61 5.85 9.76 -5.03
CA LYS A 61 5.41 8.80 -6.04
C LYS A 61 4.15 8.06 -5.64
N LEU A 62 3.49 7.52 -6.66
CA LEU A 62 2.41 6.54 -6.59
C LEU A 62 2.82 5.34 -7.44
N TYR A 63 2.59 4.14 -6.92
CA TYR A 63 2.99 2.88 -7.52
C TYR A 63 1.77 2.11 -8.00
N GLU A 64 1.82 1.58 -9.23
CA GLU A 64 0.87 0.58 -9.73
C GLU A 64 1.42 -0.82 -9.46
N ILE A 65 0.65 -1.67 -8.80
CA ILE A 65 0.98 -3.05 -8.46
C ILE A 65 0.04 -3.97 -9.24
N ARG A 66 0.61 -4.95 -9.95
CA ARG A 66 -0.14 -6.02 -10.61
C ARG A 66 0.15 -7.34 -9.90
N LEU A 67 -0.92 -8.08 -9.62
CA LEU A 67 -0.83 -9.43 -9.08
C LEU A 67 -0.80 -10.38 -10.27
N ASN A 68 0.21 -11.25 -10.33
CA ASN A 68 0.31 -12.33 -11.30
C ASN A 68 -0.36 -13.60 -10.78
#